data_AF-A0A2W1N8W7-F1
#
_entry.id   AF-A0A2W1N8W7-F1
#
_cell.length_a   1.000
_cell.length_b   1.000
_cell.length_c   1.000
_cell.angle_alpha   90.00
_cell.angle_beta   90.00
_cell.angle_gamma   90.00
#
_symmetry.space_group_name_H-M   'P 1'
#
loop_
_entity.id
_entity.type
_entity.pdbx_description
1 polymer ?
#
loop_
_entity_poly.entity_id
_entity_poly.type
_entity_poly.pdbx_seq_one_letter_code
_entity_poly.pdbx_strand_id
1 'polypeptide(L)'
;MATIVRHTPTGRLYVLVGTGFGATHAVMPSVLGGSLFPTEKVQEIPVAAVSDSLGNIAWLYTRELQVVEVDGTAIGDYFSDNGSADPAASCSENAVEEVCPGCLFAVKRDAA
;
A
#
# COMPACT_ATOMS: atom_id res chain seq x y z
N MET A 1 -14.79 16.11 -3.02
CA MET A 1 -14.27 14.79 -2.66
C MET A 1 -12.88 15.01 -2.07
N ALA A 2 -12.65 14.65 -0.81
CA ALA A 2 -11.36 14.87 -0.15
C ALA A 2 -11.08 13.77 0.86
N THR A 3 -9.84 13.29 0.85
CA THR A 3 -9.37 12.29 1.83
C THR A 3 -8.42 12.99 2.79
N ILE A 4 -8.74 12.93 4.08
CA ILE A 4 -7.88 13.47 5.14
C ILE A 4 -6.99 12.35 5.66
N VAL A 5 -5.69 12.61 5.67
CA VAL A 5 -4.67 11.68 6.17
C VAL A 5 -3.92 12.30 7.34
N ARG A 6 -3.50 11.46 8.29
CA ARG A 6 -2.61 11.81 9.39
C ARG A 6 -1.20 11.31 9.08
N HIS A 7 -0.22 12.19 9.21
CA HIS A 7 1.19 11.80 9.21
C HIS A 7 1.59 11.29 10.59
N THR A 8 1.65 9.96 10.74
CA THR A 8 1.82 9.25 12.02
C THR A 8 3.00 9.75 12.87
N PRO A 9 4.21 10.01 12.32
CA PRO A 9 5.33 10.52 13.11
C PRO A 9 5.10 11.90 13.74
N THR A 10 4.29 12.76 13.11
CA THR A 10 4.09 14.15 13.57
C THR A 10 2.69 14.44 14.12
N GLY A 11 1.74 13.53 13.92
CA GLY A 11 0.32 13.73 14.22
C GLY A 11 -0.40 14.76 13.35
N ARG A 12 0.29 15.42 12.40
CA ARG A 12 -0.30 16.45 11.54
C ARG A 12 -1.28 15.86 10.54
N LEU A 13 -2.34 16.61 10.25
CA LEU A 13 -3.33 16.27 9.23
C LEU A 13 -3.00 16.95 7.91
N TYR A 14 -3.28 16.24 6.82
CA TYR A 14 -3.08 16.70 5.46
C TYR A 14 -4.25 16.25 4.58
N VAL A 15 -4.46 16.95 3.47
CA VAL A 15 -5.33 16.48 2.38
C VAL A 15 -4.50 15.60 1.45
N LEU A 16 -4.96 14.37 1.18
CA LEU A 16 -4.34 13.51 0.17
C LEU A 16 -4.71 14.03 -1.23
N VAL A 17 -3.70 14.37 -2.02
CA VAL A 17 -3.86 14.87 -3.39
C VAL A 17 -3.71 13.75 -4.41
N GLY A 18 -2.81 12.79 -4.16
CA GLY A 18 -2.60 11.64 -5.05
C GLY A 18 -1.55 10.67 -4.53
N THR A 19 -1.47 9.49 -5.15
CA THR A 19 -0.46 8.47 -4.86
C THR A 19 0.53 8.37 -6.03
N GLY A 20 1.79 8.03 -5.74
CA GLY A 20 2.81 7.88 -6.77
C GLY A 20 4.06 7.14 -6.27
N PHE A 21 4.96 6.82 -7.19
CA PHE A 21 6.26 6.24 -6.85
C PHE A 21 7.34 7.33 -6.98
N GLY A 22 8.05 7.57 -5.88
CA GLY A 22 9.21 8.45 -5.84
C GLY A 22 10.39 7.83 -6.61
N ALA A 23 11.18 8.68 -7.26
CA ALA A 23 12.12 8.35 -8.32
C ALA A 23 13.07 7.15 -8.09
N THR A 24 13.31 6.44 -9.18
CA THR A 24 14.28 5.37 -9.42
C THR A 24 15.73 5.84 -9.30
N HIS A 25 16.58 5.07 -8.60
CA HIS A 25 18.01 5.33 -8.51
C HIS A 25 18.76 4.48 -9.55
N ALA A 26 19.19 5.09 -10.66
CA ALA A 26 20.11 4.44 -11.60
C ALA A 26 21.54 4.50 -11.03
N VAL A 27 22.08 3.36 -10.58
CA VAL A 27 23.49 3.27 -10.19
C VAL A 27 24.33 3.25 -11.47
N MET A 28 24.99 4.35 -11.80
CA MET A 28 26.00 4.35 -12.88
C MET A 28 27.22 3.53 -12.42
N PRO A 29 27.64 2.49 -13.16
CA PRO A 29 28.84 1.76 -12.82
C PRO A 29 30.08 2.64 -13.01
N SER A 30 31.00 2.58 -12.05
CA SER A 30 32.27 3.31 -12.10
C SER A 30 33.11 2.85 -13.30
N VAL A 31 33.62 3.80 -14.09
CA VAL A 31 34.39 3.59 -15.34
C VAL A 31 35.74 2.88 -15.16
N LEU A 32 36.16 2.61 -13.92
CA LEU A 32 37.46 2.02 -13.58
C LEU A 32 37.30 0.58 -13.05
N GLY A 33 36.77 -0.33 -13.90
CA GLY A 33 36.88 -1.78 -13.71
C GLY A 33 35.62 -2.55 -13.26
N GLY A 34 34.40 -2.04 -13.46
CA GLY A 34 33.14 -2.75 -13.13
C GLY A 34 32.17 -2.89 -14.31
N SER A 35 31.37 -3.97 -14.31
CA SER A 35 30.32 -4.36 -15.26
C SER A 35 29.81 -3.26 -16.22
N LEU A 36 29.97 -3.46 -17.53
CA LEU A 36 29.42 -2.58 -18.58
C LEU A 36 27.88 -2.60 -18.67
N PHE A 37 27.24 -3.40 -17.83
CA PHE A 37 25.79 -3.47 -17.69
C PHE A 37 25.41 -2.87 -16.33
N PRO A 38 24.78 -1.68 -16.31
CA PRO A 38 24.25 -1.10 -15.09
C PRO A 38 23.29 -2.12 -14.46
N THR A 39 23.53 -2.47 -13.20
CA THR A 39 22.55 -3.24 -12.43
C THR A 39 21.54 -2.24 -11.88
N GLU A 40 20.45 -2.04 -12.62
CA GLU A 40 19.36 -1.17 -12.20
C GLU A 40 18.64 -1.84 -11.02
N LYS A 41 18.96 -1.42 -9.79
CA LYS A 41 18.08 -1.69 -8.64
C LYS A 41 16.99 -0.62 -8.65
N VAL A 42 15.93 -0.90 -9.40
CA VAL A 42 14.67 -0.18 -9.28
C VAL A 42 14.17 -0.40 -7.85
N GLN A 43 14.37 0.58 -6.98
CA GLN A 43 13.72 0.60 -5.68
C GLN A 43 12.58 1.60 -5.77
N GLU A 44 11.39 1.09 -6.08
CA GLU A 44 10.16 1.88 -6.03
C GLU A 44 9.94 2.37 -4.61
N ILE A 45 9.93 3.69 -4.41
CA ILE A 45 9.67 4.28 -3.11
C ILE A 45 8.22 4.75 -3.09
N PRO A 46 7.29 4.04 -2.41
CA PRO A 46 5.89 4.42 -2.42
C PRO A 46 5.69 5.71 -1.61
N VAL A 47 5.22 6.75 -2.28
CA VAL A 47 4.96 8.07 -1.70
C VAL A 47 3.55 8.54 -2.04
N ALA A 48 3.04 9.48 -1.25
CA ALA A 48 1.79 10.17 -1.52
C ALA A 48 2.04 11.68 -1.52
N ALA A 49 1.44 12.36 -2.50
CA ALA A 49 1.37 13.80 -2.54
C ALA A 49 0.25 14.23 -1.58
N VAL A 50 0.60 15.08 -0.62
CA VAL A 50 -0.33 15.64 0.35
C VAL A 50 -0.24 17.16 0.36
N SER A 51 -1.35 17.83 0.70
CA SER A 51 -1.40 19.28 0.90
C SER A 51 -1.60 19.63 2.37
N ASP A 52 -0.85 20.60 2.85
CA ASP A 52 -1.11 21.22 4.16
C ASP A 52 -2.29 22.22 4.09
N SER A 53 -2.61 22.84 5.22
CA SER A 53 -3.69 23.84 5.33
C SER A 53 -3.42 25.15 4.59
N LEU A 54 -2.19 25.39 4.14
CA LEU A 54 -1.80 26.55 3.35
C LEU A 54 -1.81 26.25 1.85
N GLY A 55 -2.05 25.00 1.44
CA GLY A 55 -2.02 24.57 0.05
C GLY A 55 -0.64 24.13 -0.44
N ASN A 56 0.37 24.00 0.44
CA ASN A 56 1.69 23.53 0.04
C ASN A 56 1.69 22.01 -0.15
N ILE A 57 2.27 21.56 -1.26
CA ILE A 57 2.35 20.13 -1.60
C ILE A 57 3.68 19.56 -1.08
N ALA A 58 3.59 18.43 -0.39
CA ALA A 58 4.73 17.62 0.04
C ALA A 58 4.54 16.15 -0.36
N TRP A 59 5.67 15.44 -0.52
CA TRP A 59 5.69 14.00 -0.75
C TRP A 59 6.07 13.29 0.54
N LEU A 60 5.19 12.42 1.03
CA LEU A 60 5.42 11.65 2.26
C LEU A 60 5.38 10.15 1.94
N TYR A 61 6.13 9.35 2.70
CA TYR A 61 6.08 7.89 2.55
C TYR A 61 4.68 7.39 2.90
N THR A 62 4.11 6.52 2.06
CA THR A 62 2.74 6.01 2.29
C THR A 62 2.62 5.25 3.61
N ARG A 63 3.68 4.56 4.05
CA ARG A 63 3.74 3.85 5.35
C ARG A 63 3.62 4.77 6.57
N GLU A 64 3.89 6.07 6.39
CA GLU A 64 3.83 7.08 7.45
C GLU A 64 2.48 7.81 7.46
N LEU A 65 1.57 7.45 6.55
CA LEU A 65 0.25 8.05 6.43
C LEU A 65 -0.84 7.09 6.89
N GLN A 66 -1.86 7.65 7.54
CA GLN A 66 -3.06 6.93 7.93
C GLN A 66 -4.29 7.71 7.50
N VAL A 67 -5.23 7.07 6.79
CA VAL A 67 -6.51 7.70 6.43
C VAL A 67 -7.35 7.90 7.69
N VAL A 68 -7.89 9.10 7.84
CA VAL A 68 -8.76 9.49 8.97
C VAL A 68 -10.20 9.66 8.51
N GLU A 69 -10.38 10.28 7.35
CA GLU A 69 -11.69 10.65 6.81
C GLU A 69 -11.66 10.57 5.29
N VAL A 70 -12.78 10.14 4.69
CA VAL A 70 -13.03 10.24 3.25
C VAL A 70 -14.38 10.93 3.08
N ASP A 71 -14.40 12.04 2.35
CA ASP A 71 -15.63 12.76 2.02
C ASP A 71 -16.52 13.13 3.22
N GLY A 72 -15.92 13.54 4.34
CA GLY A 72 -16.66 13.88 5.56
C GLY A 72 -17.06 12.67 6.42
N THR A 73 -16.78 11.45 5.98
CA THR A 73 -17.09 10.22 6.71
C THR A 73 -15.84 9.70 7.40
N ALA A 74 -15.92 9.47 8.71
CA ALA A 74 -14.80 8.93 9.46
C ALA A 74 -14.45 7.52 8.96
N ILE A 75 -13.16 7.20 8.89
CA ILE A 75 -12.71 5.93 8.30
C ILE A 75 -13.34 4.70 8.98
N GLY A 76 -13.63 4.76 10.29
CA GLY A 76 -14.27 3.67 11.03
C GLY A 76 -15.70 3.37 10.60
N ASP A 77 -16.45 4.39 10.17
CA ASP A 77 -17.86 4.24 9.78
C ASP A 77 -18.00 3.40 8.50
N TYR A 78 -17.00 3.44 7.60
CA TYR A 78 -16.96 2.60 6.41
C TYR A 78 -16.84 1.09 6.71
N PHE A 79 -16.33 0.73 7.89
CA PHE A 79 -16.10 -0.66 8.27
C PHE A 79 -17.04 -1.14 9.38
N SER A 80 -18.01 -0.32 9.79
CA SER A 80 -18.89 -0.61 10.93
C SER A 80 -19.96 -1.68 10.66
N ASP A 81 -20.30 -1.94 9.39
CA ASP A 81 -21.39 -2.85 9.00
C ASP A 81 -20.96 -4.28 8.62
N ASN A 82 -19.66 -4.61 8.69
CA ASN A 82 -19.20 -6.00 8.58
C ASN A 82 -18.19 -6.27 9.69
N GLY A 83 -18.57 -7.16 10.61
CA GLY A 83 -17.81 -7.52 11.80
C GLY A 83 -16.32 -7.73 11.52
N SER A 84 -15.52 -7.31 12.50
CA SER A 84 -14.12 -7.66 12.71
C SER A 84 -13.65 -8.87 11.90
N ALA A 85 -13.09 -8.62 10.73
CA ALA A 85 -12.19 -9.54 10.09
C ALA A 85 -11.07 -8.68 9.53
N ASP A 86 -10.03 -8.50 10.34
CA ASP A 86 -8.70 -8.24 9.80
C ASP A 86 -8.40 -9.37 8.80
N PRO A 87 -8.30 -9.13 7.48
CA PRO A 87 -7.81 -10.15 6.57
C PRO A 87 -6.30 -10.41 6.78
N ALA A 88 -5.64 -9.67 7.68
CA ALA A 88 -4.25 -9.85 8.05
C ALA A 88 -4.03 -10.83 9.22
N ALA A 89 -5.10 -11.28 9.91
CA ALA A 89 -4.98 -12.18 11.07
C ALA A 89 -5.33 -13.65 10.78
N SER A 90 -5.73 -14.01 9.56
CA SER A 90 -5.96 -15.40 9.17
C SER A 90 -5.04 -15.83 8.02
N CYS A 91 -3.73 -15.80 8.26
CA CYS A 91 -2.89 -16.87 7.73
C CYS A 91 -3.18 -18.16 8.53
N SER A 92 -4.40 -18.67 8.46
CA SER A 92 -4.64 -20.07 8.79
C SER A 92 -4.27 -20.87 7.56
N GLU A 93 -3.02 -21.29 7.54
CA GLU A 93 -2.57 -22.43 6.76
C GLU A 93 -3.59 -23.57 6.97
N ASN A 94 -4.06 -24.15 5.87
CA ASN A 94 -4.97 -25.31 5.74
C ASN A 94 -6.38 -25.05 5.17
N ALA A 95 -6.48 -24.28 4.09
CA ALA A 95 -7.43 -24.66 3.03
C ALA A 95 -6.69 -25.62 2.09
N VAL A 96 -6.94 -26.94 2.23
CA VAL A 96 -6.40 -27.93 1.29
C VAL A 96 -7.20 -27.79 -0.01
N GLU A 97 -6.59 -27.17 -1.02
CA GLU A 97 -7.13 -27.17 -2.38
C GLU A 97 -7.02 -28.58 -2.95
N GLU A 98 -8.13 -29.33 -2.93
CA GLU A 98 -8.22 -30.56 -3.70
C GLU A 98 -8.65 -30.25 -5.14
N VAL A 99 -7.85 -30.76 -6.08
CA VAL A 99 -8.09 -30.60 -7.51
C VAL A 99 -8.77 -31.86 -8.03
N CYS A 100 -9.87 -31.70 -8.76
CA CYS A 100 -10.55 -32.82 -9.39
C CYS A 100 -9.62 -33.48 -10.44
N PRO A 101 -9.25 -34.76 -10.31
CA PRO A 101 -8.30 -35.41 -11.23
C PRO A 101 -8.84 -35.62 -12.66
N GLY A 102 -10.15 -35.44 -12.89
CA GLY A 102 -10.77 -35.60 -14.21
C GLY A 102 -10.77 -34.33 -15.06
N CYS A 103 -11.08 -33.18 -14.47
CA CYS A 103 -11.21 -31.91 -15.18
C CYS A 103 -10.26 -30.81 -14.70
N LEU A 104 -9.43 -31.10 -13.69
CA LEU A 104 -8.47 -30.19 -13.07
C LEU A 104 -9.11 -28.92 -12.46
N PHE A 105 -10.42 -28.92 -12.26
CA PHE A 105 -11.12 -27.84 -11.59
C PHE A 105 -10.89 -27.90 -10.08
N ALA A 106 -10.48 -26.79 -9.48
CA ALA A 106 -10.24 -26.68 -8.05
C ALA A 106 -11.57 -26.48 -7.29
N VAL A 107 -11.81 -27.28 -6.26
CA VAL A 107 -13.02 -27.18 -5.43
C VAL A 107 -12.64 -26.69 -4.05
N LYS A 108 -13.21 -25.56 -3.63
CA LYS A 108 -13.10 -25.08 -2.25
C LYS A 108 -14.11 -25.83 -1.39
N ARG A 109 -13.63 -26.47 -0.33
CA ARG A 109 -14.47 -27.08 0.70
C ARG A 109 -14.35 -26.24 1.97
N ASP A 110 -15.45 -25.63 2.38
CA ASP A 110 -15.52 -25.02 3.70
C ASP A 110 -15.68 -26.17 4.72
N ALA A 111 -14.80 -26.24 5.72
CA ALA A 111 -14.90 -27.22 6.78
C ALA A 111 -16.18 -26.93 7.60
N ALA A 112 -17.10 -27.91 7.64
CA ALA A 112 -18.31 -27.86 8.46
C ALA A 112 -18.00 -28.17 9.93
#